data_AF-A0A957G3Z5-F1
#
_entry.id   AF-A0A957G3Z5-F1
#
_cell.length_a   1.000
_cell.length_b   1.000
_cell.length_c   1.000
_cell.angle_alpha   90.00
_cell.angle_beta   90.00
_cell.angle_gamma   90.00
#
_symmetry.space_group_name_H-M   'P 1'
#
loop_
_entity.id
_entity.type
_entity.pdbx_description
1 polymer ?
#
loop_
_entity_poly.entity_id
_entity_poly.type
_entity_poly.pdbx_seq_one_letter_code
_entity_poly.pdbx_strand_id
1 'polypeptide(L)'
;MTLQEAINTFLDATAGEIADSTHAWYASMLASMAAYLGENRPVDSLSPADMRAWRSWVRKQPTQRGGPPSVASLNGHTKAARRLFSWLMNEVLANSN
;
A
#
# COMPACT_ATOMS: atom_id res chain seq x y z
N MET A 1 10.77 7.85 8.18
CA MET A 1 9.97 6.61 8.17
C MET A 1 10.15 5.94 6.81
N THR A 2 10.60 4.69 6.82
CA THR A 2 10.69 3.86 5.62
C THR A 2 9.32 3.37 5.18
N LEU A 3 9.22 2.88 3.94
CA LEU A 3 7.97 2.35 3.39
C LEU A 3 7.47 1.14 4.18
N GLN A 4 8.35 0.23 4.56
CA GLN A 4 7.97 -0.93 5.35
C GLN A 4 7.50 -0.54 6.76
N GLU A 5 8.20 0.39 7.42
CA GLU A 5 7.77 0.92 8.72
C GLU A 5 6.37 1.53 8.62
N ALA A 6 6.13 2.37 7.61
CA ALA A 6 4.83 3.02 7.42
C ALA A 6 3.69 2.01 7.18
N ILE A 7 3.94 0.97 6.40
CA ILE A 7 2.98 -0.11 6.17
C ILE A 7 2.67 -0.84 7.47
N ASN A 8 3.71 -1.22 8.23
CA ASN A 8 3.53 -1.92 9.50
C ASN A 8 2.76 -1.06 10.51
N THR A 9 3.15 0.21 10.70
CA THR A 9 2.45 1.11 11.63
C THR A 9 0.99 1.30 11.22
N PHE A 10 0.69 1.43 9.93
CA PHE A 10 -0.68 1.51 9.44
C PHE A 10 -1.49 0.23 9.72
N LEU A 11 -0.89 -0.95 9.48
CA LEU A 11 -1.56 -2.23 9.74
C LEU A 11 -1.79 -2.44 11.23
N ASP A 12 -0.83 -2.09 12.08
CA ASP A 12 -0.96 -2.18 13.52
C ASP A 12 -2.02 -1.22 14.05
N ALA A 13 -2.03 0.03 13.58
CA ALA A 13 -3.01 1.05 13.98
C ALA A 13 -4.45 0.68 13.57
N THR A 14 -4.62 -0.04 12.46
CA THR A 14 -5.95 -0.44 11.98
C THR A 14 -6.38 -1.82 12.50
N ALA A 15 -5.53 -2.53 13.24
CA ALA A 15 -5.86 -3.83 13.81
C ALA A 15 -7.02 -3.70 14.81
N GLY A 16 -8.05 -4.53 14.66
CA GLY A 16 -9.25 -4.47 15.49
C GLY A 16 -10.25 -3.36 15.15
N GLU A 17 -9.86 -2.35 14.37
CA GLU A 17 -10.78 -1.33 13.83
C GLU A 17 -11.52 -1.80 12.58
N ILE A 18 -10.90 -2.69 11.81
CA ILE A 18 -11.44 -3.27 10.57
C ILE A 18 -11.50 -4.79 10.67
N ALA A 19 -12.32 -5.41 9.82
CA ALA A 19 -12.39 -6.86 9.74
C ALA A 19 -11.03 -7.48 9.36
N ASP A 20 -10.69 -8.61 9.97
CA ASP A 20 -9.43 -9.33 9.73
C ASP A 20 -9.17 -9.64 8.25
N SER A 21 -10.25 -9.95 7.51
CA SER A 21 -10.17 -10.17 6.06
C SER A 21 -9.75 -8.92 5.29
N THR A 22 -10.15 -7.73 5.75
CA THR A 22 -9.77 -6.45 5.17
C THR A 22 -8.34 -6.07 5.58
N HIS A 23 -7.96 -6.36 6.82
CA HIS A 23 -6.59 -6.19 7.31
C HIS A 23 -5.58 -7.03 6.51
N ALA A 24 -5.84 -8.34 6.40
CA ALA A 24 -5.03 -9.26 5.61
C ALA A 24 -4.98 -8.86 4.13
N TRP A 25 -6.11 -8.36 3.61
CA TRP A 25 -6.16 -7.83 2.25
C TRP A 25 -5.27 -6.59 2.07
N TYR A 26 -5.28 -5.62 3.00
CA TYR A 26 -4.36 -4.50 2.95
C TYR A 26 -2.91 -4.94 3.04
N ALA A 27 -2.57 -5.87 3.94
CA ALA A 27 -1.22 -6.39 4.06
C ALA A 27 -0.71 -6.98 2.74
N SER A 28 -1.52 -7.82 2.07
CA SER A 28 -1.16 -8.39 0.77
C SER A 28 -0.96 -7.32 -0.32
N MET A 29 -1.87 -6.35 -0.41
CA MET A 29 -1.80 -5.30 -1.43
C MET A 29 -0.58 -4.38 -1.23
N LEU A 30 -0.30 -4.01 0.02
CA LEU A 30 0.80 -3.10 0.39
C LEU A 30 2.16 -3.78 0.35
N ALA A 31 2.25 -5.09 0.63
CA ALA A 31 3.48 -5.85 0.46
C ALA A 31 4.01 -5.78 -0.99
N SER A 32 3.11 -5.81 -1.98
CA SER A 32 3.49 -5.64 -3.40
C SER A 32 4.09 -4.27 -3.70
N MET A 33 3.72 -3.24 -2.93
CA MET A 33 4.25 -1.88 -3.07
C MET A 33 5.68 -1.82 -2.53
N ALA A 34 5.90 -2.37 -1.33
CA ALA A 34 7.23 -2.45 -0.73
C ALA A 34 8.19 -3.30 -1.59
N ALA A 35 7.72 -4.43 -2.12
CA ALA A 35 8.51 -5.31 -2.98
C ALA A 35 8.99 -4.62 -4.27
N TYR A 36 8.20 -3.70 -4.84
CA TYR A 36 8.57 -2.98 -6.06
C TYR A 36 9.34 -1.68 -5.81
N LEU A 37 8.90 -0.87 -4.85
CA LEU A 37 9.48 0.46 -4.58
C LEU A 37 10.69 0.42 -3.64
N GLY A 38 10.89 -0.71 -2.95
CA GLY A 38 11.93 -0.92 -1.94
C GLY A 38 11.41 -0.69 -0.53
N GLU A 39 11.54 -1.69 0.33
CA GLU A 39 11.11 -1.67 1.75
C GLU A 39 11.75 -0.52 2.53
N ASN A 40 13.04 -0.26 2.30
CA ASN A 40 13.83 0.75 3.01
C ASN A 40 13.70 2.16 2.41
N ARG A 41 12.91 2.35 1.35
CA ARG A 41 12.77 3.66 0.70
C ARG A 41 12.00 4.62 1.63
N PRO A 42 12.45 5.87 1.84
CA PRO A 42 11.69 6.86 2.61
C PRO A 42 10.34 7.16 1.97
N VAL A 43 9.27 7.20 2.76
CA VAL A 43 7.89 7.39 2.23
C VAL A 43 7.68 8.77 1.60
N ASP A 44 8.30 9.79 2.18
CA ASP A 44 8.30 11.18 1.70
C ASP A 44 9.03 11.37 0.35
N SER A 45 9.92 10.43 0.00
CA SER A 45 10.62 10.41 -1.30
C SER A 45 9.78 9.82 -2.45
N LEU A 46 8.57 9.31 -2.16
CA LEU A 46 7.71 8.69 -3.16
C LEU A 46 6.95 9.75 -3.95
N SER A 47 7.06 9.68 -5.27
CA SER A 47 6.38 10.60 -6.20
C SER A 47 5.12 9.97 -6.82
N PRO A 48 4.23 10.78 -7.40
CA PRO A 48 3.14 10.26 -8.24
C PRO A 48 3.63 9.41 -9.42
N ALA A 49 4.87 9.63 -9.91
CA ALA A 49 5.45 8.82 -10.98
C ALA A 49 5.78 7.40 -10.49
N ASP A 50 6.29 7.26 -9.26
CA ASP A 50 6.54 5.96 -8.62
C ASP A 50 5.24 5.16 -8.49
N MET A 51 4.15 5.81 -8.05
CA MET A 51 2.85 5.16 -7.92
C MET A 51 2.30 4.65 -9.25
N ARG A 52 2.49 5.42 -10.34
CA ARG A 52 2.11 4.99 -11.69
C ARG A 52 2.98 3.83 -12.19
N ALA A 53 4.28 3.89 -11.93
CA ALA A 53 5.24 2.84 -12.29
C ALA A 53 4.91 1.52 -11.56
N TRP A 54 4.69 1.60 -10.25
CA TRP A 54 4.24 0.48 -9.43
C TRP A 54 2.94 -0.14 -9.95
N ARG A 55 1.91 0.68 -10.20
CA ARG A 55 0.64 0.18 -10.74
C ARG A 55 0.82 -0.52 -12.10
N SER A 56 1.70 0.00 -12.94
CA SER A 56 2.06 -0.62 -14.23
C SER A 56 2.78 -1.95 -14.04
N TRP A 57 3.65 -2.05 -13.04
CA TRP A 57 4.33 -3.29 -12.67
C TRP A 57 3.34 -4.33 -12.14
N VAL A 58 2.41 -3.96 -11.25
CA VAL A 58 1.36 -4.87 -10.74
C VAL A 58 0.54 -5.44 -11.89
N ARG A 59 0.14 -4.62 -12.87
CA ARG A 59 -0.61 -5.07 -14.06
C ARG A 59 0.09 -6.18 -14.86
N LYS A 60 1.42 -6.25 -14.77
CA LYS A 60 2.23 -7.25 -15.49
C LYS A 60 2.47 -8.51 -14.65
N GLN A 61 2.15 -8.50 -13.36
CA GLN A 61 2.37 -9.67 -12.50
C GLN A 61 1.32 -10.75 -12.75
N PRO A 62 1.73 -12.02 -12.91
CA PRO A 62 0.79 -13.11 -13.00
C PRO A 62 0.06 -13.30 -11.67
N THR A 63 -1.25 -13.48 -11.73
CA THR A 63 -2.06 -13.93 -10.61
C THR A 63 -1.89 -15.45 -10.42
N GLN A 64 -2.40 -15.99 -9.30
CA GLN A 64 -2.43 -17.43 -9.07
C GLN A 64 -3.17 -18.23 -10.17
N ARG A 65 -4.02 -17.57 -10.95
CA ARG A 65 -4.75 -18.17 -12.08
C ARG A 65 -3.96 -18.12 -13.40
N GLY A 66 -2.68 -17.72 -13.37
CA GLY A 66 -1.80 -17.72 -14.55
C GLY A 66 -2.02 -16.58 -15.55
N GLY A 67 -2.74 -15.53 -15.17
CA GLY A 67 -3.02 -14.38 -16.03
C GLY A 67 -2.84 -13.04 -15.31
N PRO A 68 -2.86 -11.90 -16.02
CA PRO A 68 -2.70 -10.58 -15.42
C PRO A 68 -3.85 -10.27 -14.44
N PRO A 69 -3.66 -9.34 -13.49
CA PRO A 69 -4.69 -9.01 -12.53
C PRO A 69 -5.88 -8.35 -13.22
N SER A 70 -7.09 -8.64 -12.72
CA SER A 70 -8.29 -7.97 -13.18
C SER A 70 -8.23 -6.47 -12.85
N VAL A 71 -9.03 -5.66 -13.57
CA VAL A 71 -9.18 -4.23 -13.27
C VAL A 71 -9.63 -4.01 -11.82
N ALA A 72 -10.51 -4.88 -11.31
CA ALA A 72 -10.95 -4.83 -9.91
C ALA A 72 -9.78 -5.05 -8.93
N SER A 73 -8.90 -6.01 -9.21
CA SER A 73 -7.70 -6.26 -8.40
C SER A 73 -6.73 -5.08 -8.43
N LEU A 74 -6.47 -4.49 -9.61
CA LEU A 74 -5.63 -3.29 -9.74
C LEU A 74 -6.19 -2.09 -8.99
N ASN A 75 -7.51 -1.92 -9.01
CA ASN A 75 -8.19 -0.90 -8.22
C ASN A 75 -8.07 -1.18 -6.73
N GLY A 76 -8.05 -2.45 -6.31
CA GLY A 76 -7.76 -2.88 -4.95
C GLY A 76 -6.41 -2.39 -4.44
N HIS A 77 -5.34 -2.63 -5.20
CA HIS A 77 -4.01 -2.09 -4.88
C HIS A 77 -4.02 -0.57 -4.74
N THR A 78 -4.68 0.12 -5.68
CA THR A 78 -4.76 1.59 -5.65
C THR A 78 -5.54 2.10 -4.42
N LYS A 79 -6.61 1.40 -4.02
CA LYS A 79 -7.38 1.71 -2.81
C LYS A 79 -6.57 1.52 -1.55
N ALA A 80 -5.83 0.41 -1.44
CA ALA A 80 -4.96 0.13 -0.30
C ALA A 80 -3.89 1.22 -0.14
N ALA A 81 -3.18 1.55 -1.23
CA ALA A 81 -2.19 2.62 -1.22
C ALA A 81 -2.81 3.97 -0.82
N ARG A 82 -3.95 4.33 -1.39
CA ARG A 82 -4.66 5.57 -1.01
C ARG A 82 -5.01 5.59 0.47
N ARG A 83 -5.52 4.49 1.03
CA ARG A 83 -5.88 4.40 2.44
C ARG A 83 -4.65 4.61 3.34
N LEU A 84 -3.52 3.96 3.02
CA LEU A 84 -2.24 4.16 3.73
C LEU A 84 -1.82 5.63 3.71
N PHE A 85 -1.72 6.25 2.54
CA PHE A 85 -1.24 7.63 2.44
C PHE A 85 -2.20 8.63 3.09
N SER A 86 -3.51 8.44 2.98
CA SER A 86 -4.48 9.27 3.71
C SER A 86 -4.34 9.13 5.22
N TRP A 87 -4.09 7.92 5.74
CA TRP A 87 -3.83 7.71 7.16
C TRP A 87 -2.54 8.40 7.61
N LEU A 88 -1.44 8.23 6.87
CA LEU A 88 -0.16 8.90 7.16
C LEU A 88 -0.28 10.42 7.19
N MET A 89 -1.01 11.01 6.24
CA MET A 89 -1.24 12.45 6.23
C MET A 89 -2.03 12.91 7.45
N ASN A 90 -3.03 12.15 7.89
CA ASN A 90 -3.80 12.49 9.08
C ASN A 90 -2.96 12.36 10.36
N GLU A 91 -2.12 11.33 10.48
CA GLU A 91 -1.18 11.16 11.60
C GLU A 91 -0.17 12.31 11.67
N VAL A 92 0.39 12.73 10.54
CA VAL A 92 1.31 13.87 10.49
C VAL A 92 0.61 15.15 10.95
N LEU A 93 -0.63 15.38 10.51
CA LEU A 93 -1.43 16.53 10.94
C LEU A 93 -1.80 16.46 12.44
N ALA A 94 -2.10 15.27 12.95
CA ALA A 94 -2.43 15.06 14.37
C ALA A 94 -1.23 15.31 15.29
N ASN A 95 -0.01 14.98 14.85
CA ASN A 95 1.23 15.19 15.60
C ASN A 95 1.86 16.58 15.43
N SER A 96 1.25 17.47 14.63
CA SER A 96 1.72 18.84 14.38
C SER A 96 1.01 19.91 15.23
N ASN A 97 0.14 19.49 16.16
CA ASN A 97 -0.60 20.34 17.12
C ASN A 97 -0.15 20.02 18.55
#